data_AF-A0A5N6XI55-F1
#
_entry.id   AF-A0A5N6XI55-F1
#
_cell.length_a   1.000
_cell.length_b   1.000
_cell.length_c   1.000
_cell.angle_alpha   90.00
_cell.angle_beta   90.00
_cell.angle_gamma   90.00
#
_symmetry.space_group_name_H-M   'P 1'
#
loop_
_entity.id
_entity.type
_entity.pdbx_description
1 polymer ?
#
loop_
_entity_poly.entity_id
_entity_poly.type
_entity_poly.pdbx_seq_one_letter_code
_entity_poly.pdbx_strand_id
1 'polypeptide(L)'
;MLDTFVKHANETSFVWLDIKKPRTWASKGTSIKQLQQMIQTKLEPVGIRVLYDFSSKDTTLRELDTLMQSLSANEATSVGSRAEDVQRIFDSVDSDTISVQQKVMDYGMSSLEAPYVMDCDWPRDSWNLIYPTGVCYELHQGTKLLRDRQPRKSKVGKVFGWTIKAQDAGSTNVEKLLRFSKVDGLMYGEATYDYRDHPDNRVAIGLIKDWLHQHPKRIVGLKSPISLGD
;
A
#
# COMPACT_ATOMS: atom_id res chain seq x y z
N MET A 1 0.70 -15.37 -13.63
CA MET A 1 0.84 -14.03 -13.01
C MET A 1 2.30 -13.70 -12.72
N LEU A 2 2.99 -14.38 -11.79
CA LEU A 2 4.38 -14.03 -11.42
C LEU A 2 5.36 -14.03 -12.61
N ASP A 3 5.23 -14.99 -13.53
CA ASP A 3 6.10 -15.04 -14.73
C ASP A 3 5.93 -13.83 -15.65
N THR A 4 4.75 -13.20 -15.65
CA THR A 4 4.51 -11.95 -16.36
C THR A 4 5.37 -10.84 -15.77
N PHE A 5 5.42 -10.71 -14.44
CA PHE A 5 6.28 -9.72 -13.79
C PHE A 5 7.76 -9.98 -14.07
N VAL A 6 8.18 -11.25 -14.04
CA VAL A 6 9.56 -11.64 -14.40
C VAL A 6 9.92 -11.21 -15.83
N LYS A 7 9.01 -11.41 -16.79
CA LYS A 7 9.21 -10.98 -18.18
C LYS A 7 9.39 -9.46 -18.33
N HIS A 8 8.76 -8.68 -17.44
CA HIS A 8 8.77 -7.22 -17.44
C HIS A 8 9.58 -6.63 -16.27
N ALA A 9 10.61 -7.33 -15.79
CA ALA A 9 11.39 -6.90 -14.63
C ALA A 9 12.21 -5.61 -14.86
N ASN A 10 12.47 -5.24 -16.11
CA ASN A 10 13.04 -3.95 -16.51
C ASN A 10 12.07 -2.77 -16.31
N GLU A 11 10.77 -3.04 -16.25
CA GLU A 11 9.68 -2.06 -16.18
C GLU A 11 8.96 -2.09 -14.83
N THR A 12 9.06 -3.22 -14.11
CA THR A 12 8.40 -3.45 -12.83
C THR A 12 9.43 -3.43 -11.70
N SER A 13 9.37 -2.43 -10.84
CA SER A 13 10.26 -2.35 -9.65
C SER A 13 9.61 -2.90 -8.38
N PHE A 14 8.28 -3.03 -8.38
CA PHE A 14 7.49 -3.27 -7.17
C PHE A 14 6.14 -3.92 -7.50
N VAL A 15 5.73 -4.90 -6.69
CA VAL A 15 4.41 -5.56 -6.77
C VAL A 15 3.73 -5.47 -5.42
N TRP A 16 2.47 -5.03 -5.42
CA TRP A 16 1.58 -5.05 -4.26
C TRP A 16 0.63 -6.24 -4.38
N LEU A 17 0.58 -7.07 -3.34
CA LEU A 17 -0.26 -8.26 -3.28
C LEU A 17 -1.35 -8.06 -2.22
N ASP A 18 -2.57 -7.78 -2.67
CA ASP A 18 -3.74 -7.69 -1.80
C ASP A 18 -4.18 -9.10 -1.35
N ILE A 19 -3.79 -9.50 -0.15
CA ILE A 19 -4.03 -10.84 0.37
C ILE A 19 -5.41 -10.91 1.04
N LYS A 20 -6.32 -11.65 0.40
CA LYS A 20 -7.65 -11.92 0.95
C LYS A 20 -7.76 -13.32 1.57
N LYS A 21 -8.12 -13.37 2.85
CA LYS A 21 -8.56 -14.57 3.59
C LYS A 21 -7.57 -15.75 3.54
N PRO A 22 -6.28 -15.55 3.91
CA PRO A 22 -5.25 -16.57 3.78
C PRO A 22 -5.54 -17.86 4.57
N ARG A 23 -6.30 -17.77 5.66
CA ARG A 23 -6.75 -18.95 6.43
C ARG A 23 -7.54 -19.97 5.59
N THR A 24 -8.26 -19.49 4.57
CA THR A 24 -9.06 -20.35 3.67
C THR A 24 -8.24 -21.06 2.61
N TRP A 25 -6.93 -20.77 2.50
CA TRP A 25 -6.08 -21.34 1.47
C TRP A 25 -5.61 -22.76 1.82
N ALA A 26 -5.51 -23.08 3.11
CA ALA A 26 -5.04 -24.39 3.55
C ALA A 26 -5.92 -25.54 3.03
N SER A 27 -7.25 -25.33 2.97
CA SER A 27 -8.19 -26.30 2.38
C SER A 27 -8.03 -26.45 0.86
N LYS A 28 -7.32 -25.53 0.20
CA LYS A 28 -6.97 -25.54 -1.22
C LYS A 28 -5.52 -25.95 -1.47
N GLY A 29 -4.79 -26.41 -0.44
CA GLY A 29 -3.39 -26.83 -0.55
C GLY A 29 -2.40 -25.67 -0.73
N THR A 30 -2.78 -24.44 -0.39
CA THR A 30 -1.95 -23.23 -0.49
C THR A 30 -1.78 -22.57 0.88
N SER A 31 -0.70 -21.81 1.06
CA SER A 31 -0.36 -21.10 2.29
C SER A 31 0.41 -19.81 2.00
N ILE A 32 0.40 -18.89 2.96
CA ILE A 32 1.19 -17.65 2.87
C ILE A 32 2.69 -17.94 2.67
N LYS A 33 3.20 -19.00 3.32
CA LYS A 33 4.59 -19.43 3.22
C LYS A 33 4.93 -19.93 1.82
N GLN A 34 4.05 -20.71 1.18
CA GLN A 34 4.26 -21.15 -0.20
C GLN A 34 4.23 -19.97 -1.17
N LEU A 35 3.32 -19.01 -0.99
CA LEU A 35 3.30 -17.78 -1.80
C LEU A 35 4.61 -17.01 -1.66
N GLN A 36 5.08 -16.79 -0.43
CA GLN A 36 6.36 -16.12 -0.16
C GLN A 36 7.54 -16.85 -0.80
N GLN A 37 7.62 -18.18 -0.67
CA GLN A 37 8.66 -18.98 -1.31
C GLN A 37 8.66 -18.84 -2.83
N MET A 38 7.47 -18.82 -3.45
CA MET A 38 7.35 -18.60 -4.90
C MET A 38 7.84 -17.21 -5.31
N ILE A 39 7.55 -16.18 -4.50
CA ILE A 39 7.98 -14.80 -4.74
C ILE A 39 9.49 -14.68 -4.60
N GLN A 40 10.06 -15.18 -3.52
CA GLN A 40 11.52 -15.18 -3.31
C GLN A 40 12.24 -15.97 -4.41
N THR A 41 11.64 -17.05 -4.92
CA THR A 41 12.24 -17.84 -6.00
C THR A 41 12.18 -17.13 -7.36
N LYS A 42 11.10 -16.39 -7.65
CA LYS A 42 10.83 -15.84 -8.99
C LYS A 42 11.15 -14.36 -9.12
N LEU A 43 10.72 -13.55 -8.16
CA LEU A 43 10.75 -12.09 -8.25
C LEU A 43 12.03 -11.50 -7.66
N GLU A 44 12.53 -12.07 -6.56
CA GLU A 44 13.76 -11.58 -5.91
C GLU A 44 15.00 -11.61 -6.83
N PRO A 45 15.27 -12.69 -7.61
CA PRO A 45 16.45 -12.75 -8.46
C PRO A 45 16.47 -11.72 -9.59
N VAL A 46 15.29 -11.21 -9.97
CA VAL A 46 15.14 -10.17 -10.99
C VAL A 46 14.96 -8.78 -10.38
N GLY A 47 15.14 -8.64 -9.06
CA GLY A 47 15.17 -7.35 -8.35
C GLY A 47 13.80 -6.73 -8.10
N ILE A 48 12.71 -7.46 -8.31
CA ILE A 48 11.35 -6.98 -8.05
C ILE A 48 11.08 -7.04 -6.54
N ARG A 49 10.67 -5.90 -5.97
CA ARG A 49 10.28 -5.80 -4.56
C ARG A 49 8.81 -6.15 -4.38
N VAL A 50 8.44 -6.66 -3.21
CA VAL A 50 7.06 -7.09 -2.92
C VAL A 50 6.55 -6.48 -1.63
N LEU A 51 5.31 -6.00 -1.66
CA LEU A 51 4.52 -5.62 -0.49
C LEU A 51 3.33 -6.57 -0.35
N TYR A 52 3.33 -7.32 0.75
CA TYR A 52 2.21 -8.16 1.16
C TYR A 52 1.22 -7.33 1.95
N ASP A 53 0.01 -7.15 1.44
CA ASP A 53 -1.01 -6.35 2.13
C ASP A 53 -2.06 -7.22 2.78
N PHE A 54 -2.26 -6.98 4.07
CA PHE A 54 -3.29 -7.62 4.86
C PHE A 54 -4.32 -6.61 5.31
N SER A 55 -5.56 -6.82 4.88
CA SER A 55 -6.70 -6.17 5.53
C SER A 55 -6.91 -6.77 6.92
N SER A 56 -7.05 -5.92 7.94
CA SER A 56 -7.37 -6.34 9.31
C SER A 56 -8.68 -7.13 9.42
N LYS A 57 -9.57 -7.02 8.43
CA LYS A 57 -10.83 -7.78 8.34
C LYS A 57 -10.66 -9.21 7.82
N ASP A 58 -9.64 -9.45 7.00
CA ASP A 58 -9.48 -10.70 6.25
C ASP A 58 -8.34 -11.58 6.77
N THR A 59 -7.51 -11.06 7.68
CA THR A 59 -6.26 -11.71 8.10
C THR A 59 -6.18 -11.78 9.62
N THR A 60 -5.71 -12.90 10.16
CA THR A 60 -5.43 -13.01 11.60
C THR A 60 -4.01 -12.57 11.90
N LEU A 61 -3.74 -12.18 13.15
CA LEU A 61 -2.38 -11.84 13.59
C LEU A 61 -1.37 -12.98 13.32
N ARG A 62 -1.83 -14.24 13.27
CA ARG A 62 -0.96 -15.40 13.06
C ARG A 62 -0.37 -15.48 11.65
N GLU A 63 -1.14 -15.19 10.59
CA GLU A 63 -0.61 -15.23 9.22
C GLU A 63 0.37 -14.08 8.98
N LEU A 64 0.06 -12.90 9.53
CA LEU A 64 0.94 -11.74 9.50
C LEU A 64 2.26 -12.04 10.24
N ASP A 65 2.19 -12.56 11.46
CA ASP A 65 3.35 -12.96 12.27
C ASP A 65 4.22 -14.01 11.55
N THR A 66 3.58 -15.02 10.96
CA THR A 66 4.28 -16.07 10.19
C THR A 66 5.04 -15.48 9.00
N LEU A 67 4.45 -14.56 8.24
CA LEU A 67 5.12 -13.92 7.11
C LEU A 67 6.32 -13.08 7.59
N MET A 68 6.12 -12.30 8.66
CA MET A 68 7.12 -11.37 9.18
C MET A 68 8.40 -12.09 9.62
N GLN A 69 8.31 -13.31 10.15
CA GLN A 69 9.48 -14.09 10.59
C GLN A 69 10.51 -14.40 9.49
N SER A 70 10.18 -14.24 8.21
CA SER A 70 11.07 -14.63 7.10
C SER A 70 11.04 -13.69 5.88
N LEU A 71 10.68 -12.42 6.08
CA LEU A 71 10.77 -11.41 5.02
C LEU A 71 12.22 -11.24 4.54
N SER A 72 12.43 -11.29 3.22
CA SER A 72 13.73 -10.92 2.64
C SER A 72 13.91 -9.40 2.57
N ALA A 73 15.11 -8.94 2.20
CA ALA A 73 15.40 -7.50 2.08
C ALA A 73 14.58 -6.80 0.97
N ASN A 74 14.00 -7.56 0.04
CA ASN A 74 13.15 -7.06 -1.03
C ASN A 74 11.65 -7.13 -0.69
N GLU A 75 11.31 -7.57 0.53
CA GLU A 75 9.94 -7.78 0.97
C GLU A 75 9.56 -6.86 2.13
N ALA A 76 8.31 -6.41 2.11
CA ALA A 76 7.68 -5.66 3.18
C ALA A 76 6.23 -6.13 3.38
N THR A 77 5.63 -5.79 4.51
CA THR A 77 4.22 -6.06 4.80
C THR A 77 3.47 -4.76 5.08
N SER A 78 2.24 -4.66 4.58
CA SER A 78 1.30 -3.60 4.96
C SER A 78 0.10 -4.13 5.72
N VAL A 79 -0.44 -3.26 6.56
CA VAL A 79 -1.72 -3.47 7.22
C VAL A 79 -2.66 -2.35 6.80
N GLY A 80 -3.70 -2.73 6.05
CA GLY A 80 -4.77 -1.85 5.62
C GLY A 80 -5.79 -1.60 6.74
N SER A 81 -5.59 -0.55 7.53
CA SER A 81 -6.49 -0.15 8.62
C SER A 81 -6.22 1.27 9.11
N ARG A 82 -7.01 1.77 10.06
CA ARG A 82 -6.78 3.09 10.69
C ARG A 82 -5.46 3.12 11.44
N ALA A 83 -4.87 4.31 11.62
CA ALA A 83 -3.53 4.45 12.19
C ALA A 83 -3.39 3.81 13.59
N GLU A 84 -4.38 3.97 14.46
CA GLU A 84 -4.37 3.36 15.80
C GLU A 84 -4.42 1.82 15.73
N ASP A 85 -5.24 1.28 14.83
CA ASP A 85 -5.39 -0.17 14.64
C ASP A 85 -4.10 -0.78 14.10
N VAL A 86 -3.46 -0.11 13.12
CA VAL A 86 -2.16 -0.53 12.58
C VAL A 86 -1.10 -0.54 13.67
N GLN A 87 -1.07 0.48 14.53
CA GLN A 87 -0.15 0.51 15.66
C GLN A 87 -0.37 -0.69 16.59
N ARG A 88 -1.62 -0.95 16.98
CA ARG A 88 -1.96 -2.09 17.86
C ARG A 88 -1.56 -3.43 17.25
N ILE A 89 -1.81 -3.61 15.95
CA ILE A 89 -1.44 -4.83 15.24
C ILE A 89 0.07 -5.04 15.26
N PHE A 90 0.87 -4.04 14.85
CA PHE A 90 2.33 -4.17 14.86
C PHE A 90 2.95 -4.26 16.27
N ASP A 91 2.27 -3.72 17.29
CA ASP A 91 2.67 -3.88 18.70
C ASP A 91 2.31 -5.26 19.27
N SER A 92 1.38 -6.00 18.63
CA SER A 92 0.87 -7.30 19.09
C SER A 92 1.55 -8.53 18.48
N VAL A 93 2.33 -8.34 17.42
CA VAL A 93 3.09 -9.41 16.74
C VAL A 93 4.56 -9.36 17.17
N ASP A 94 5.21 -10.53 17.26
CA ASP A 94 6.58 -10.64 17.73
C ASP A 94 7.54 -10.20 16.60
N SER A 95 7.74 -8.88 16.52
CA SER A 95 8.33 -8.22 15.36
C SER A 95 9.78 -7.77 15.56
N ASP A 96 10.45 -8.23 16.63
CA ASP A 96 11.85 -7.89 16.91
C ASP A 96 12.80 -8.39 15.82
N THR A 97 12.33 -9.25 14.93
CA THR A 97 13.05 -9.77 13.77
C THR A 97 12.96 -8.89 12.51
N ILE A 98 12.00 -7.95 12.42
CA ILE A 98 11.81 -7.14 11.23
C ILE A 98 12.04 -5.65 11.44
N SER A 99 12.66 -5.03 10.44
CA SER A 99 12.93 -3.60 10.47
C SER A 99 11.66 -2.78 10.34
N VAL A 100 11.64 -1.59 10.95
CA VAL A 100 10.55 -0.62 10.78
C VAL A 100 10.36 -0.28 9.29
N GLN A 101 11.43 -0.32 8.49
CA GLN A 101 11.41 -0.03 7.06
C GLN A 101 10.56 -1.04 6.26
N GLN A 102 10.35 -2.24 6.78
CA GLN A 102 9.52 -3.29 6.16
C GLN A 102 8.08 -3.31 6.70
N LYS A 103 7.74 -2.41 7.63
CA LYS A 103 6.38 -2.19 8.14
C LYS A 103 5.75 -1.02 7.40
N VAL A 104 4.63 -1.26 6.73
CA VAL A 104 3.90 -0.26 5.97
C VAL A 104 2.49 -0.12 6.54
N MET A 105 2.00 1.11 6.62
CA MET A 105 0.57 1.35 6.75
C MET A 105 0.00 1.62 5.37
N ASP A 106 -1.15 1.06 5.05
CA ASP A 106 -1.96 1.54 3.94
C ASP A 106 -3.38 1.84 4.41
N TYR A 107 -4.04 2.75 3.68
CA TYR A 107 -5.44 3.05 3.88
C TYR A 107 -6.04 3.62 2.60
N GLY A 108 -7.31 3.34 2.37
CA GLY A 108 -7.89 3.70 1.10
C GLY A 108 -9.33 3.30 0.92
N MET A 109 -9.86 3.69 -0.23
CA MET A 109 -11.17 3.24 -0.70
C MET A 109 -11.21 3.18 -2.22
N SER A 110 -12.06 2.31 -2.75
CA SER A 110 -12.31 2.16 -4.18
C SER A 110 -13.00 3.36 -4.83
N SER A 111 -13.51 4.33 -4.07
CA SER A 111 -14.24 5.50 -4.55
C SER A 111 -13.87 6.75 -3.75
N LEU A 112 -12.70 7.33 -4.05
CA LEU A 112 -12.21 8.55 -3.41
C LEU A 112 -13.04 9.80 -3.75
N GLU A 113 -13.81 9.74 -4.84
CA GLU A 113 -14.74 10.79 -5.27
C GLU A 113 -15.98 10.91 -4.38
N ALA A 114 -16.30 9.89 -3.59
CA ALA A 114 -17.53 9.90 -2.81
C ALA A 114 -17.48 10.98 -1.71
N PRO A 115 -18.63 11.59 -1.36
CA PRO A 115 -18.67 12.65 -0.37
C PRO A 115 -18.00 12.26 0.95
N TYR A 116 -17.21 13.17 1.51
CA TYR A 116 -16.50 13.05 2.80
C TYR A 116 -15.35 12.02 2.85
N VAL A 117 -15.14 11.24 1.80
CA VAL A 117 -14.07 10.23 1.76
C VAL A 117 -12.70 10.85 1.80
N MET A 118 -12.53 11.97 1.10
CA MET A 118 -11.25 12.68 1.00
C MET A 118 -11.15 13.87 1.95
N ASP A 119 -11.87 13.82 3.07
CA ASP A 119 -11.79 14.80 4.14
C ASP A 119 -10.45 14.68 4.89
N CYS A 120 -9.75 15.81 4.98
CA CYS A 120 -8.44 15.92 5.60
C CYS A 120 -8.50 16.47 7.03
N ASP A 121 -9.58 17.20 7.35
CA ASP A 121 -9.69 18.02 8.57
C ASP A 121 -10.51 17.34 9.69
N TRP A 122 -10.95 16.10 9.49
CA TRP A 122 -12.07 15.55 10.26
C TRP A 122 -11.89 14.10 10.75
N PRO A 123 -11.83 13.84 12.08
CA PRO A 123 -12.28 12.56 12.63
C PRO A 123 -13.79 12.62 12.91
N ARG A 124 -14.63 11.79 12.25
CA ARG A 124 -16.04 11.66 12.67
C ARG A 124 -16.06 10.59 13.76
N ASP A 125 -16.05 11.02 15.01
CA ASP A 125 -16.40 10.18 16.15
C ASP A 125 -17.90 9.84 16.15
N SER A 126 -18.43 9.42 14.99
CA SER A 126 -19.78 8.90 14.86
C SER A 126 -19.70 7.42 14.53
N TRP A 127 -19.99 6.59 15.53
CA TRP A 127 -20.11 5.13 15.42
C TRP A 127 -21.19 4.66 14.42
N ASN A 128 -21.97 5.58 13.84
CA ASN A 128 -23.08 5.33 12.93
C ASN A 128 -22.75 5.55 11.44
N LEU A 129 -21.49 5.80 11.07
CA LEU A 129 -21.07 5.89 9.67
C LEU A 129 -20.29 4.64 9.26
N ILE A 130 -20.56 4.17 8.03
CA ILE A 130 -19.86 3.04 7.41
C ILE A 130 -18.34 3.31 7.34
N TYR A 131 -17.94 4.59 7.29
CA TYR A 131 -16.56 5.05 7.35
C TYR A 131 -16.44 6.23 8.34
N PRO A 132 -15.90 6.01 9.55
CA PRO A 132 -15.86 7.02 10.61
C PRO A 132 -14.82 8.13 10.36
N THR A 133 -13.91 7.97 9.40
CA THR A 133 -12.87 8.96 9.10
C THR A 133 -12.58 9.01 7.60
N GLY A 134 -12.13 10.18 7.12
CA GLY A 134 -11.71 10.35 5.74
C GLY A 134 -10.36 9.68 5.48
N VAL A 135 -10.16 9.16 4.26
CA VAL A 135 -8.92 8.56 3.77
C VAL A 135 -7.74 9.54 3.92
N CYS A 136 -7.95 10.81 3.57
CA CYS A 136 -6.91 11.84 3.71
C CYS A 136 -6.47 12.01 5.18
N TYR A 137 -7.44 12.08 6.11
CA TYR A 137 -7.17 12.21 7.53
C TYR A 137 -6.42 10.99 8.09
N GLU A 138 -6.87 9.77 7.82
CA GLU A 138 -6.22 8.55 8.35
C GLU A 138 -4.77 8.40 7.85
N LEU A 139 -4.53 8.68 6.58
CA LEU A 139 -3.18 8.65 6.01
C LEU A 139 -2.29 9.76 6.58
N HIS A 140 -2.86 10.93 6.90
CA HIS A 140 -2.15 11.98 7.62
C HIS A 140 -1.79 11.54 9.04
N GLN A 141 -2.70 10.89 9.77
CA GLN A 141 -2.42 10.34 11.09
C GLN A 141 -1.37 9.23 11.03
N GLY A 142 -1.45 8.31 10.08
CA GLY A 142 -0.42 7.29 9.85
C GLY A 142 0.96 7.91 9.66
N THR A 143 1.04 8.94 8.82
CA THR A 143 2.27 9.67 8.60
C THR A 143 2.77 10.34 9.88
N LYS A 144 1.93 11.10 10.57
CA LYS A 144 2.34 11.90 11.73
C LYS A 144 2.63 11.07 12.98
N LEU A 145 1.80 10.08 13.26
CA LEU A 145 1.81 9.34 14.52
C LEU A 145 2.63 8.04 14.44
N LEU A 146 2.77 7.45 13.24
CA LEU A 146 3.48 6.18 13.06
C LEU A 146 4.82 6.37 12.35
N ARG A 147 4.87 7.07 11.21
CA ARG A 147 6.12 7.23 10.42
C ARG A 147 7.03 8.33 10.97
N ASP A 148 6.52 9.55 11.04
CA ASP A 148 7.26 10.77 11.46
C ASP A 148 7.18 10.98 12.98
N ARG A 149 6.86 9.90 13.71
CA ARG A 149 6.70 9.93 15.16
C ARG A 149 7.97 10.49 15.78
N GLN A 150 7.83 11.55 16.57
CA GLN A 150 8.90 12.17 17.36
C GLN A 150 8.33 12.63 18.70
N PRO A 151 9.07 12.52 19.82
CA PRO A 151 10.44 11.98 19.94
C PRO A 151 10.49 10.44 20.00
N ARG A 152 9.35 9.75 19.89
CA ARG A 152 9.29 8.29 19.95
C ARG A 152 9.70 7.67 18.61
N LYS A 153 10.32 6.50 18.62
CA LYS A 153 10.67 5.77 17.40
C LYS A 153 9.46 5.54 16.49
N SER A 154 9.70 5.64 15.19
CA SER A 154 8.74 5.27 14.14
C SER A 154 8.25 3.84 14.33
N LYS A 155 6.97 3.63 14.05
CA LYS A 155 6.30 2.32 14.09
C LYS A 155 6.16 1.69 12.72
N VAL A 156 6.08 2.52 11.68
CA VAL A 156 6.08 2.12 10.27
C VAL A 156 7.15 2.91 9.52
N GLY A 157 7.68 2.32 8.46
CA GLY A 157 8.67 2.96 7.59
C GLY A 157 8.03 3.76 6.47
N LYS A 158 6.82 3.38 6.04
CA LYS A 158 6.09 4.02 4.94
C LYS A 158 4.58 4.01 5.17
N VAL A 159 3.90 4.96 4.52
CA VAL A 159 2.44 5.08 4.49
C VAL A 159 1.97 5.20 3.04
N PHE A 160 1.11 4.30 2.57
CA PHE A 160 0.58 4.29 1.20
C PHE A 160 -0.93 4.56 1.16
N GLY A 161 -1.40 5.27 0.13
CA GLY A 161 -2.83 5.49 -0.11
C GLY A 161 -3.37 4.70 -1.30
N TRP A 162 -4.63 4.27 -1.26
CA TRP A 162 -5.31 3.62 -2.39
C TRP A 162 -6.78 4.03 -2.51
N THR A 163 -7.46 3.86 -3.64
CA THR A 163 -6.92 3.59 -4.98
C THR A 163 -7.14 4.82 -5.85
N ILE A 164 -6.07 5.33 -6.48
CA ILE A 164 -6.19 6.35 -7.53
C ILE A 164 -6.74 5.67 -8.79
N LYS A 165 -7.81 6.23 -9.35
CA LYS A 165 -8.45 5.74 -10.58
C LYS A 165 -8.51 6.84 -11.64
N ALA A 166 -8.92 6.48 -12.86
CA ALA A 166 -9.18 7.45 -13.92
C ALA A 166 -10.26 8.48 -13.53
N GLN A 167 -11.24 8.10 -12.72
CA GLN A 167 -12.29 8.99 -12.23
C GLN A 167 -11.77 10.11 -11.33
N ASP A 168 -10.54 10.02 -10.83
CA ASP A 168 -9.89 11.10 -10.07
C ASP A 168 -9.35 12.22 -10.97
N ALA A 169 -9.45 12.10 -12.31
CA ALA A 169 -9.04 13.14 -13.24
C ALA A 169 -9.82 14.44 -13.00
N GLY A 170 -9.10 15.55 -12.89
CA GLY A 170 -9.68 16.85 -12.54
C GLY A 170 -9.98 17.05 -11.05
N SER A 171 -9.73 16.04 -10.19
CA SER A 171 -9.85 16.17 -8.74
C SER A 171 -8.54 16.69 -8.09
N THR A 172 -8.62 17.02 -6.80
CA THR A 172 -7.44 17.34 -5.98
C THR A 172 -6.95 16.14 -5.15
N ASN A 173 -7.38 14.91 -5.46
CA ASN A 173 -7.15 13.75 -4.58
C ASN A 173 -5.66 13.39 -4.48
N VAL A 174 -4.95 13.32 -5.61
CA VAL A 174 -3.49 13.10 -5.65
C VAL A 174 -2.75 14.19 -4.86
N GLU A 175 -3.13 15.46 -5.05
CA GLU A 175 -2.54 16.56 -4.30
C GLU A 175 -2.79 16.42 -2.80
N LYS A 176 -4.02 16.16 -2.35
CA LYS A 176 -4.33 16.00 -0.93
C LYS A 176 -3.49 14.89 -0.30
N LEU A 177 -3.40 13.73 -0.94
CA LEU A 177 -2.66 12.59 -0.39
C LEU A 177 -1.15 12.85 -0.34
N LEU A 178 -0.55 13.31 -1.44
CA LEU A 178 0.89 13.54 -1.49
C LEU A 178 1.29 14.82 -0.73
N ARG A 179 0.44 15.85 -0.74
CA ARG A 179 0.72 17.16 -0.14
C ARG A 179 0.37 17.27 1.33
N PHE A 180 -0.88 16.98 1.65
CA PHE A 180 -1.41 17.13 3.00
C PHE A 180 -1.13 15.90 3.86
N SER A 181 -1.53 14.71 3.38
CA SER A 181 -1.32 13.46 4.12
C SER A 181 0.15 13.03 4.10
N LYS A 182 0.92 13.51 3.13
CA LYS A 182 2.37 13.24 2.97
C LYS A 182 2.67 11.74 2.86
N VAL A 183 1.82 10.98 2.18
CA VAL A 183 2.05 9.55 1.93
C VAL A 183 3.33 9.34 1.11
N ASP A 184 3.96 8.19 1.31
CA ASP A 184 5.17 7.77 0.60
C ASP A 184 4.89 7.21 -0.79
N GLY A 185 3.64 6.83 -1.06
CA GLY A 185 3.23 6.19 -2.30
C GLY A 185 1.71 6.13 -2.46
N LEU A 186 1.28 5.98 -3.71
CA LEU A 186 -0.11 5.84 -4.10
C LEU A 186 -0.26 4.58 -4.95
N MET A 187 -1.22 3.74 -4.59
CA MET A 187 -1.65 2.61 -5.41
C MET A 187 -2.71 3.11 -6.38
N TYR A 188 -2.62 2.65 -7.62
CA TYR A 188 -3.53 3.01 -8.69
C TYR A 188 -4.05 1.76 -9.37
N GLY A 189 -5.23 1.85 -9.97
CA GLY A 189 -5.78 0.76 -10.77
C GLY A 189 -7.29 0.58 -10.56
N GLU A 190 -7.75 -0.62 -10.87
CA GLU A 190 -9.15 -1.02 -10.72
C GLU A 190 -9.36 -1.73 -9.38
N ALA A 191 -10.46 -1.43 -8.69
CA ALA A 191 -10.73 -2.01 -7.37
C ALA A 191 -11.15 -3.49 -7.39
N THR A 192 -11.58 -4.00 -8.54
CA THR A 192 -12.21 -5.33 -8.68
C THR A 192 -11.46 -6.30 -9.58
N TYR A 193 -10.37 -5.85 -10.22
CA TYR A 193 -9.62 -6.64 -11.19
C TYR A 193 -8.14 -6.67 -10.81
N ASP A 194 -7.50 -7.80 -11.09
CA ASP A 194 -6.04 -7.88 -11.07
C ASP A 194 -5.44 -6.83 -12.02
N TYR A 195 -4.20 -6.41 -11.72
CA TYR A 195 -3.51 -5.44 -12.58
C TYR A 195 -3.45 -5.94 -14.02
N ARG A 196 -3.93 -5.09 -14.92
CA ARG A 196 -3.93 -5.32 -16.37
C ARG A 196 -3.59 -4.03 -17.09
N ASP A 197 -3.03 -4.15 -18.28
CA ASP A 197 -2.87 -3.01 -19.16
C ASP A 197 -4.25 -2.53 -19.63
N HIS A 198 -4.68 -1.37 -19.12
CA HIS A 198 -5.99 -0.77 -19.41
C HIS A 198 -5.86 0.74 -19.56
N PRO A 199 -6.60 1.39 -20.47
CA PRO A 199 -6.57 2.84 -20.64
C PRO A 199 -6.79 3.60 -19.32
N ASP A 200 -7.73 3.16 -18.48
CA ASP A 200 -7.99 3.83 -17.19
C ASP A 200 -6.80 3.74 -16.22
N ASN A 201 -6.06 2.62 -16.24
CA ASN A 201 -4.87 2.46 -15.41
C ASN A 201 -3.75 3.39 -15.89
N ARG A 202 -3.65 3.64 -17.20
CA ARG A 202 -2.71 4.61 -17.80
C ARG A 202 -3.07 6.05 -17.42
N VAL A 203 -4.35 6.39 -17.40
CA VAL A 203 -4.82 7.69 -16.89
C VAL A 203 -4.47 7.83 -15.42
N ALA A 204 -4.82 6.85 -14.58
CA ALA A 204 -4.61 6.90 -13.13
C ALA A 204 -3.12 7.09 -12.75
N ILE A 205 -2.20 6.35 -13.37
CA ILE A 205 -0.75 6.56 -13.15
C ILE A 205 -0.27 7.89 -13.73
N GLY A 206 -0.87 8.36 -14.82
CA GLY A 206 -0.63 9.68 -15.40
C GLY A 206 -0.86 10.80 -14.37
N LEU A 207 -1.98 10.75 -13.64
CA LEU A 207 -2.29 11.74 -12.59
C LEU A 207 -1.19 11.83 -11.52
N ILE A 208 -0.65 10.70 -11.09
CA ILE A 208 0.45 10.65 -10.11
C ILE A 208 1.75 11.19 -10.71
N LYS A 209 2.09 10.77 -11.93
CA LYS A 209 3.32 11.21 -12.63
C LYS A 209 3.31 12.72 -12.89
N ASP A 210 2.19 13.26 -13.36
CA ASP A 210 2.04 14.68 -13.64
C ASP A 210 2.23 15.51 -12.38
N TRP A 211 1.66 15.08 -11.26
CA TRP A 211 1.86 15.75 -9.99
C TRP A 211 3.34 15.71 -9.55
N LEU A 212 4.02 14.57 -9.69
CA LEU A 212 5.44 14.43 -9.36
C LEU A 212 6.33 15.31 -10.24
N HIS A 213 6.03 15.41 -11.55
CA HIS A 213 6.73 16.30 -12.46
C HIS A 213 6.60 17.78 -12.07
N GLN A 214 5.42 18.17 -11.59
CA GLN A 214 5.17 19.54 -11.11
C GLN A 214 5.80 19.81 -9.73
N HIS A 215 6.19 18.77 -8.99
CA HIS A 215 6.73 18.86 -7.62
C HIS A 215 8.07 18.09 -7.43
N PRO A 216 9.13 18.42 -8.20
CA PRO A 216 10.36 17.62 -8.26
C PRO A 216 11.14 17.54 -6.94
N LYS A 217 10.94 18.50 -6.02
CA LYS A 217 11.58 18.50 -4.69
C LYS A 217 11.02 17.46 -3.72
N ARG A 218 9.97 16.72 -4.13
CA ARG A 218 9.24 15.78 -3.27
C ARG A 218 9.37 14.33 -3.69
N ILE A 219 10.35 14.01 -4.54
CA ILE A 219 10.65 12.63 -4.93
C ILE A 219 11.13 11.86 -3.69
N VAL A 220 10.19 11.26 -2.96
CA VAL A 220 10.43 10.07 -2.15
C VAL A 220 10.69 8.96 -3.16
N GLY A 221 11.87 8.34 -3.09
CA GLY A 221 12.42 7.48 -4.15
C GLY A 221 11.45 6.47 -4.74
N LEU A 222 10.84 6.85 -5.86
CA LEU A 222 10.43 5.96 -6.94
C LEU A 222 11.35 6.31 -8.10
N LYS A 223 12.35 5.46 -8.34
CA LYS A 223 12.88 5.33 -9.70
C LYS A 223 11.73 4.75 -10.53
N SER A 224 10.92 5.64 -11.11
CA SER A 224 10.21 5.34 -12.34
C SER A 224 11.27 5.30 -13.45
N PRO A 225 11.33 4.27 -14.30
CA PRO A 225 11.70 4.54 -15.67
C PRO A 225 10.55 5.35 -16.29
N ILE A 226 10.88 6.45 -16.96
CA ILE A 226 10.01 7.08 -17.96
C ILE A 226 10.59 6.73 -19.32
N SER A 227 9.69 6.24 -20.18
CA SER A 227 9.65 6.28 -21.66
C SER A 227 10.77 5.59 -22.46
N LEU A 228 10.37 4.78 -23.46
CA LEU A 228 10.33 5.07 -24.92
C LEU A 228 9.39 4.01 -25.55
N GLY A 229 8.36 4.35 -26.34
CA GLY A 229 8.43 4.53 -27.81
C GLY A 229 8.70 3.17 -28.48
N ASP A 230 7.78 2.52 -29.21
CA ASP A 230 6.69 2.99 -30.09
C ASP A 230 5.29 2.48 -29.74
#